data_AF-A0A6P8QBG5-F1
#
_entry.id   AF-A0A6P8QBG5-F1
#
_cell.length_a   1.000
_cell.length_b   1.000
_cell.length_c   1.000
_cell.angle_alpha   90.00
_cell.angle_beta   90.00
_cell.angle_gamma   90.00
#
_symmetry.space_group_name_H-M   'P 1'
#
loop_
_entity.id
_entity.type
_entity.pdbx_description
1 polymer ?
#
loop_
_entity_poly.entity_id
_entity_poly.type
_entity_poly.pdbx_seq_one_letter_code
_entity_poly.pdbx_strand_id
1 'polypeptide(L)'
;MPESFVNSAASGSNLSLYAASGSAASESSLSLSNTVLQTVDACSAFSISCAASMVKVEQTTAGNIASIVNILNLFLRDFPGDVTKNKMKYYSEIANHILNESAVHYWSLIPNSIGNSSALLHYVNEFANTVNDSSINVTEDFIHMKGFTITKQIKNIDFNFSMWSNSTELTGSVSVLKDAFETLPINFPVVAIAYPTIGEILSNQLQNISLNGFVISMALKANSSKLSLTFQKKTKSKANAQCVGWDMEEKNWRSAPCSMYKESYDTATCRCDHSKRFTSFSILMSPITMEDEALNYISFVGIGISICSLMSSLAIEGLLWGHITKTEISYMRHLSIVNIAISLLIADAWFFVGTVLYRPDIVESDACIAATFFIHLFYLSLFFWMLVLALLISYRVFMVYHNIRKSSLIYIAFAIGYGCPLIISAITVVATITQPNKPYVREDGCWLNWTESKAMLAFVIPALLIVALNFIIVLAVIVVLLRPMIGETPRTTERNIIVQVIRCIAILTPILGLTWGFGIATVIENSSLAFHYIFTILNAFQGFFILVFGTLMDKQVREILTEAFSSPKWISFLTKNSSNTPVCSHIS
;
A
#
# COMPACT_ATOMS: atom_id res chain seq x y z
N MET A 1 -9.71 -33.20 -62.06
CA MET A 1 -10.46 -33.29 -63.33
C MET A 1 -11.46 -34.42 -63.20
N PRO A 2 -12.72 -34.28 -63.67
CA PRO A 2 -13.45 -33.05 -64.00
C PRO A 2 -14.88 -33.05 -63.34
N GLU A 3 -15.50 -31.88 -63.11
CA GLU A 3 -16.64 -31.31 -63.87
C GLU A 3 -18.05 -31.86 -63.53
N SER A 4 -18.96 -31.04 -62.95
CA SER A 4 -19.81 -30.07 -63.70
C SER A 4 -21.27 -29.84 -63.21
N PHE A 5 -21.74 -28.62 -63.53
CA PHE A 5 -23.11 -28.06 -63.71
C PHE A 5 -24.07 -27.86 -62.50
N VAL A 6 -24.90 -26.80 -62.36
CA VAL A 6 -24.99 -25.36 -62.77
C VAL A 6 -26.41 -24.83 -62.44
N ASN A 7 -26.45 -23.61 -61.89
CA ASN A 7 -27.44 -22.50 -61.93
C ASN A 7 -28.93 -22.61 -61.50
N SER A 8 -29.31 -21.71 -60.56
CA SER A 8 -30.20 -20.53 -60.78
C SER A 8 -30.49 -19.83 -59.42
N ALA A 9 -29.78 -18.76 -59.04
CA ALA A 9 -30.15 -17.33 -59.16
C ALA A 9 -31.40 -16.88 -58.37
N ALA A 10 -31.23 -16.10 -57.28
CA ALA A 10 -31.47 -14.64 -57.26
C ALA A 10 -31.57 -14.03 -55.84
N SER A 11 -30.86 -12.91 -55.68
CA SER A 11 -31.11 -11.75 -54.79
C SER A 11 -30.67 -11.79 -53.31
N GLY A 12 -29.80 -10.83 -52.96
CA GLY A 12 -29.79 -10.24 -51.61
C GLY A 12 -28.50 -10.27 -50.78
N SER A 13 -27.35 -9.93 -51.39
CA SER A 13 -26.08 -9.43 -50.80
C SER A 13 -25.78 -9.57 -49.29
N ASN A 14 -24.73 -10.36 -49.04
CA ASN A 14 -23.88 -10.54 -47.85
C ASN A 14 -23.32 -9.26 -47.21
N LEU A 15 -22.90 -9.37 -45.94
CA LEU A 15 -21.59 -8.85 -45.52
C LEU A 15 -20.97 -9.75 -44.43
N SER A 16 -19.90 -10.47 -44.78
CA SER A 16 -18.95 -11.04 -43.82
C SER A 16 -17.55 -11.07 -44.43
N LEU A 17 -16.57 -10.62 -43.63
CA LEU A 17 -15.12 -10.82 -43.74
C LEU A 17 -14.42 -10.01 -44.86
N TYR A 18 -13.23 -9.41 -44.69
CA TYR A 18 -12.02 -9.79 -43.95
C TYR A 18 -11.20 -8.53 -43.59
N ALA A 19 -10.27 -8.68 -42.64
CA ALA A 19 -9.24 -7.73 -42.27
C ALA A 19 -8.37 -7.24 -43.45
N ALA A 20 -8.02 -5.95 -43.46
CA ALA A 20 -6.80 -5.44 -44.08
C ALA A 20 -6.40 -4.08 -43.46
N SER A 21 -5.15 -4.03 -42.97
CA SER A 21 -4.20 -2.92 -43.05
C SER A 21 -4.63 -1.48 -42.75
N GLY A 22 -3.97 -0.90 -41.74
CA GLY A 22 -3.07 0.26 -41.94
C GLY A 22 -3.68 1.60 -42.37
N SER A 23 -3.41 2.61 -41.53
CA SER A 23 -3.48 4.05 -41.81
C SER A 23 -4.84 4.63 -42.23
N ALA A 24 -5.59 5.15 -41.25
CA ALA A 24 -6.37 6.40 -41.32
C ALA A 24 -7.31 6.47 -40.09
N ALA A 25 -6.76 6.78 -38.92
CA ALA A 25 -7.53 7.30 -37.80
C ALA A 25 -6.81 8.56 -37.29
N SER A 26 -6.58 9.49 -38.21
CA SER A 26 -6.23 10.88 -37.92
C SER A 26 -7.52 11.70 -37.86
N GLU A 27 -7.65 12.50 -36.80
CA GLU A 27 -8.37 13.79 -36.80
C GLU A 27 -9.91 13.78 -36.98
N SER A 28 -10.68 13.25 -36.04
CA SER A 28 -12.14 13.54 -36.00
C SER A 28 -12.82 13.52 -34.62
N SER A 29 -12.17 14.06 -33.58
CA SER A 29 -12.85 14.29 -32.29
C SER A 29 -12.33 15.45 -31.43
N LEU A 30 -11.71 16.47 -32.05
CA LEU A 30 -11.15 17.60 -31.30
C LEU A 30 -11.35 18.94 -32.02
N SER A 31 -12.57 19.21 -32.49
CA SER A 31 -12.98 20.58 -32.79
C SER A 31 -13.38 21.25 -31.46
N LEU A 32 -12.71 22.35 -31.10
CA LEU A 32 -13.28 23.33 -30.16
C LEU A 32 -14.75 23.53 -30.57
N SER A 33 -15.70 23.28 -29.68
CA SER A 33 -17.11 23.52 -29.99
C SER A 33 -17.30 25.02 -30.16
N ASN A 34 -17.24 25.50 -31.41
CA ASN A 34 -17.54 26.90 -31.76
C ASN A 34 -18.97 27.27 -31.35
N THR A 35 -19.83 26.29 -31.05
CA THR A 35 -21.25 26.47 -30.72
C THR A 35 -21.46 27.28 -29.45
N VAL A 36 -20.74 27.00 -28.35
CA VAL A 36 -20.92 27.74 -27.08
C VAL A 36 -20.45 29.19 -27.21
N LEU A 37 -19.30 29.42 -27.85
CA LEU A 37 -18.80 30.78 -28.09
C LEU A 37 -19.75 31.57 -29.01
N GLN A 38 -20.23 30.93 -30.08
CA GLN A 38 -21.23 31.52 -31.00
C GLN A 38 -22.58 31.81 -30.32
N THR A 39 -23.02 30.99 -29.36
CA THR A 39 -24.26 31.25 -28.60
C THR A 39 -24.10 32.42 -27.62
N VAL A 40 -22.92 32.63 -27.06
CA VAL A 40 -22.63 33.78 -26.19
C VAL A 40 -22.45 35.06 -27.01
N ASP A 41 -21.88 34.97 -28.22
CA ASP A 41 -21.78 36.10 -29.17
C ASP A 41 -23.16 36.60 -29.64
N ALA A 42 -24.21 35.77 -29.55
CA ALA A 42 -25.59 36.16 -29.83
C ALA A 42 -26.22 37.03 -28.71
N CYS A 43 -25.58 37.16 -27.56
CA CYS A 43 -26.03 38.05 -26.49
C CYS A 43 -25.76 39.51 -26.89
N SER A 44 -26.82 40.29 -27.09
CA SER A 44 -26.69 41.74 -27.31
C SER A 44 -25.88 42.38 -26.17
N ALA A 45 -24.74 42.98 -26.51
CA ALA A 45 -23.82 43.70 -25.60
C ALA A 45 -23.05 42.86 -24.55
N PHE A 46 -22.72 41.58 -24.84
CA PHE A 46 -21.83 40.76 -23.99
C PHE A 46 -22.25 40.73 -22.50
N SER A 47 -23.56 40.62 -22.26
CA SER A 47 -24.12 40.60 -20.91
C SER A 47 -23.85 39.28 -20.20
N ILE A 48 -23.17 39.32 -19.05
CA ILE A 48 -22.87 38.14 -18.22
C ILE A 48 -24.14 37.38 -17.80
N SER A 49 -25.25 38.09 -17.61
CA SER A 49 -26.55 37.48 -17.28
C SER A 49 -27.12 36.61 -18.41
N CYS A 50 -26.91 37.05 -19.66
CA CYS A 50 -27.31 36.30 -20.85
C CYS A 50 -26.42 35.07 -21.02
N ALA A 51 -25.11 35.22 -20.88
CA ALA A 51 -24.18 34.09 -20.95
C ALA A 51 -24.47 33.02 -19.87
N ALA A 52 -24.76 33.43 -18.63
CA ALA A 52 -25.14 32.50 -17.56
C ALA A 52 -26.41 31.70 -17.91
N SER A 53 -27.41 32.35 -18.52
CA SER A 53 -28.64 31.67 -18.96
C SER A 53 -28.39 30.65 -20.08
N MET A 54 -27.48 30.94 -21.01
CA MET A 54 -27.15 30.04 -22.12
C MET A 54 -26.35 28.83 -21.64
N VAL A 55 -25.31 29.06 -20.82
CA VAL A 55 -24.45 27.99 -20.29
C VAL A 55 -25.25 26.97 -19.47
N LYS A 56 -26.30 27.39 -18.77
CA LYS A 56 -27.17 26.49 -17.99
C LYS A 56 -27.91 25.44 -18.84
N VAL A 57 -28.19 25.73 -20.10
CA VAL A 57 -28.97 24.86 -21.00
C VAL A 57 -28.07 23.96 -21.86
N GLU A 58 -26.78 24.29 -21.94
CA GLU A 58 -25.80 23.54 -22.72
C GLU A 58 -25.47 22.17 -22.12
N GLN A 59 -25.10 21.22 -22.99
CA GLN A 59 -24.64 19.91 -22.55
C GLN A 59 -23.21 19.99 -22.00
N THR A 60 -22.97 19.31 -20.89
CA THR A 60 -21.64 19.25 -20.27
C THR A 60 -20.75 18.26 -21.01
N THR A 61 -19.96 18.75 -21.98
CA THR A 61 -18.97 17.97 -22.74
C THR A 61 -17.56 18.54 -22.52
N ALA A 62 -16.52 17.76 -22.78
CA ALA A 62 -15.12 18.22 -22.63
C ALA A 62 -14.81 19.50 -23.44
N GLY A 63 -15.33 19.59 -24.67
CA GLY A 63 -15.18 20.78 -25.53
C GLY A 63 -15.94 22.01 -25.00
N ASN A 64 -17.13 21.80 -24.45
CA ASN A 64 -17.93 22.88 -23.85
C ASN A 64 -17.28 23.39 -22.56
N ILE A 65 -16.75 22.50 -21.71
CA ILE A 65 -16.03 22.89 -20.48
C ILE A 65 -14.85 23.81 -20.81
N ALA A 66 -13.99 23.43 -21.76
CA ALA A 66 -12.85 24.27 -22.17
C ALA A 66 -13.30 25.65 -22.68
N SER A 67 -14.42 25.69 -23.43
CA SER A 67 -15.00 26.94 -23.94
C SER A 67 -15.55 27.82 -22.81
N ILE A 68 -16.22 27.22 -21.82
CA ILE A 68 -16.75 27.93 -20.65
C ILE A 68 -15.61 28.51 -19.79
N VAL A 69 -14.51 27.77 -19.60
CA VAL A 69 -13.31 28.30 -18.91
C VAL A 69 -12.77 29.54 -19.63
N ASN A 70 -12.76 29.55 -20.97
CA ASN A 70 -12.36 30.73 -21.73
C ASN A 70 -13.35 31.89 -21.59
N ILE A 71 -14.65 31.63 -21.56
CA ILE A 71 -15.69 32.65 -21.32
C ILE A 71 -15.48 33.33 -19.96
N LEU A 72 -15.16 32.56 -18.91
CA LEU A 72 -14.84 33.09 -17.57
C LEU A 72 -13.62 34.02 -17.58
N ASN A 73 -12.60 33.73 -18.40
CA ASN A 73 -11.44 34.61 -18.61
C ASN A 73 -11.80 35.90 -19.36
N LEU A 74 -12.68 35.83 -20.36
CA LEU A 74 -13.15 37.03 -21.07
C LEU A 74 -13.89 37.99 -20.13
N PHE A 75 -14.83 37.48 -19.34
CA PHE A 75 -15.54 38.31 -18.35
C PHE A 75 -14.63 38.88 -17.27
N LEU A 76 -13.59 38.16 -16.87
CA LEU A 76 -12.58 38.70 -15.95
C LEU A 76 -11.87 39.93 -16.53
N ARG A 77 -11.59 39.94 -17.84
CA ARG A 77 -10.90 41.05 -18.52
C ARG A 77 -11.80 42.26 -18.77
N ASP A 78 -13.08 42.03 -19.03
CA ASP A 78 -14.03 43.08 -19.41
C ASP A 78 -14.61 43.85 -18.21
N PHE A 79 -14.52 43.31 -16.99
CA PHE A 79 -15.01 43.95 -15.76
C PHE A 79 -13.91 44.29 -14.73
N PRO A 80 -12.87 45.07 -15.06
CA PRO A 80 -11.84 45.42 -14.09
C PRO A 80 -12.38 46.42 -13.05
N GLY A 81 -12.67 45.94 -11.83
CA GLY A 81 -12.90 46.80 -10.65
C GLY A 81 -14.31 47.32 -10.41
N ASP A 82 -15.33 46.79 -11.11
CA ASP A 82 -16.75 47.10 -10.88
C ASP A 82 -17.58 45.80 -10.80
N VAL A 83 -17.16 44.87 -9.97
CA VAL A 83 -17.90 43.62 -9.74
C VAL A 83 -18.89 43.82 -8.59
N THR A 84 -20.18 43.91 -8.97
CA THR A 84 -21.32 43.92 -8.05
C THR A 84 -21.77 42.50 -7.73
N LYS A 85 -22.55 42.32 -6.65
CA LYS A 85 -23.13 41.05 -6.22
C LYS A 85 -23.90 40.34 -7.34
N ASN A 86 -24.57 41.08 -8.21
CA ASN A 86 -25.31 40.50 -9.34
C ASN A 86 -24.36 39.93 -10.40
N LYS A 87 -23.28 40.66 -10.74
CA LYS A 87 -22.23 40.16 -11.64
C LYS A 87 -21.55 38.93 -11.04
N MET A 88 -21.27 38.94 -9.73
CA MET A 88 -20.73 37.78 -9.00
C MET A 88 -21.64 36.57 -9.07
N LYS A 89 -22.95 36.77 -8.90
CA LYS A 89 -23.95 35.71 -9.02
C LYS A 89 -23.90 35.05 -10.40
N TYR A 90 -24.00 35.82 -11.48
CA TYR A 90 -23.96 35.26 -12.83
C TYR A 90 -22.64 34.57 -13.15
N TYR A 91 -21.51 35.09 -12.66
CA TYR A 91 -20.21 34.44 -12.81
C TYR A 91 -20.16 33.09 -12.07
N SER A 92 -20.70 33.06 -10.84
CA SER A 92 -20.83 31.85 -10.03
C SER A 92 -21.74 30.80 -10.69
N GLU A 93 -22.83 31.22 -11.31
CA GLU A 93 -23.73 30.33 -12.07
C GLU A 93 -23.03 29.64 -13.24
N ILE A 94 -22.17 30.37 -13.97
CA ILE A 94 -21.36 29.82 -15.07
C ILE A 94 -20.34 28.80 -14.55
N ALA A 95 -19.61 29.15 -13.47
CA ALA A 95 -18.64 28.25 -12.85
C ALA A 95 -19.32 27.00 -12.26
N ASN A 96 -20.48 27.15 -11.63
CA ASN A 96 -21.25 26.05 -11.03
C ASN A 96 -21.57 24.95 -12.05
N HIS A 97 -21.91 25.33 -13.28
CA HIS A 97 -22.25 24.37 -14.34
C HIS A 97 -21.09 23.39 -14.64
N ILE A 98 -19.84 23.87 -14.66
CA ILE A 98 -18.65 23.05 -14.96
C ILE A 98 -18.03 22.41 -13.71
N LEU A 99 -18.45 22.83 -12.51
CA LEU A 99 -18.06 22.24 -11.23
C LEU A 99 -18.99 21.10 -10.78
N ASN A 100 -20.04 20.81 -11.55
CA ASN A 100 -20.99 19.75 -11.26
C ASN A 100 -20.29 18.38 -11.11
N GLU A 101 -20.73 17.56 -10.15
CA GLU A 101 -20.24 16.19 -9.95
C GLU A 101 -20.32 15.35 -11.24
N SER A 102 -21.34 15.52 -12.06
CA SER A 102 -21.46 14.83 -13.36
C SER A 102 -20.44 15.32 -14.42
N ALA A 103 -19.86 16.51 -14.22
CA ALA A 103 -18.86 17.09 -15.12
C ALA A 103 -17.44 16.55 -14.87
N VAL A 104 -17.17 16.01 -13.67
CA VAL A 104 -15.82 15.64 -13.21
C VAL A 104 -15.11 14.69 -14.17
N HIS A 105 -15.82 13.68 -14.71
CA HIS A 105 -15.22 12.74 -15.66
C HIS A 105 -14.78 13.42 -16.96
N TYR A 106 -15.54 14.41 -17.47
CA TYR A 106 -15.22 15.11 -18.71
C TYR A 106 -13.97 16.00 -18.60
N TRP A 107 -13.64 16.49 -17.40
CA TRP A 107 -12.40 17.25 -17.18
C TRP A 107 -11.15 16.43 -17.48
N SER A 108 -11.17 15.13 -17.21
CA SER A 108 -10.05 14.22 -17.49
C SER A 108 -9.76 14.07 -18.99
N LEU A 109 -10.76 14.32 -19.84
CA LEU A 109 -10.68 14.18 -21.29
C LEU A 109 -10.15 15.44 -22.00
N ILE A 110 -9.98 16.55 -21.28
CA ILE A 110 -9.50 17.82 -21.84
C ILE A 110 -7.97 17.77 -21.99
N PRO A 111 -7.41 18.14 -23.16
CA PRO A 111 -5.97 18.30 -23.31
C PRO A 111 -5.44 19.34 -22.32
N ASN A 112 -4.35 19.03 -21.61
CA ASN A 112 -3.83 19.89 -20.53
C ASN A 112 -4.92 20.20 -19.48
N SER A 113 -5.66 19.18 -19.04
CA SER A 113 -6.76 19.28 -18.06
C SER A 113 -6.34 20.02 -16.79
N ILE A 114 -5.17 19.69 -16.22
CA ILE A 114 -4.60 20.36 -15.04
C ILE A 114 -4.35 21.86 -15.30
N GLY A 115 -3.89 22.22 -16.50
CA GLY A 115 -3.73 23.62 -16.88
C GLY A 115 -5.05 24.37 -16.90
N ASN A 116 -6.09 23.76 -17.49
CA ASN A 116 -7.42 24.36 -17.58
C ASN A 116 -8.14 24.44 -16.22
N SER A 117 -8.02 23.42 -15.38
CA SER A 117 -8.63 23.41 -14.04
C SER A 117 -7.93 24.37 -13.09
N SER A 118 -6.61 24.48 -13.15
CA SER A 118 -5.86 25.52 -12.44
C SER A 118 -6.23 26.92 -12.95
N ALA A 119 -6.44 27.09 -14.26
CA ALA A 119 -6.90 28.35 -14.83
C ALA A 119 -8.30 28.74 -14.35
N LEU A 120 -9.24 27.79 -14.27
CA LEU A 120 -10.57 28.02 -13.69
C LEU A 120 -10.45 28.57 -12.26
N LEU A 121 -9.67 27.88 -11.40
CA LEU A 121 -9.46 28.29 -10.02
C LEU A 121 -8.85 29.71 -9.93
N HIS A 122 -7.89 30.01 -10.80
CA HIS A 122 -7.30 31.34 -10.93
C HIS A 122 -8.34 32.41 -11.29
N TYR A 123 -9.14 32.18 -12.34
CA TYR A 123 -10.09 33.18 -12.83
C TYR A 123 -11.17 33.51 -11.80
N VAL A 124 -11.68 32.50 -11.10
CA VAL A 124 -12.69 32.70 -10.04
C VAL A 124 -12.09 33.50 -8.87
N ASN A 125 -10.87 33.17 -8.45
CA ASN A 125 -10.20 33.87 -7.35
C ASN A 125 -9.87 35.33 -7.71
N GLU A 126 -9.40 35.59 -8.93
CA GLU A 126 -9.12 36.95 -9.40
C GLU A 126 -10.40 37.77 -9.57
N PHE A 127 -11.48 37.17 -10.10
CA PHE A 127 -12.76 37.87 -10.22
C PHE A 127 -13.29 38.29 -8.83
N ALA A 128 -13.21 37.40 -7.84
CA ALA A 128 -13.57 37.69 -6.46
C ALA A 128 -12.72 38.81 -5.82
N ASN A 129 -11.45 38.95 -6.22
CA ASN A 129 -10.54 39.99 -5.74
C ASN A 129 -10.88 41.41 -6.25
N THR A 130 -11.78 41.52 -7.25
CA THR A 130 -12.19 42.79 -7.85
C THR A 130 -13.56 43.31 -7.38
N VAL A 131 -14.16 42.62 -6.42
CA VAL A 131 -15.45 42.98 -5.80
C VAL A 131 -15.40 44.35 -5.12
N ASN A 132 -16.44 45.16 -5.30
CA ASN A 132 -16.55 46.47 -4.64
C ASN A 132 -17.67 46.55 -3.59
N ASP A 133 -18.47 45.50 -3.44
CA ASP A 133 -19.60 45.49 -2.51
C ASP A 133 -19.16 45.27 -1.05
N SER A 134 -19.91 45.90 -0.13
CA SER A 134 -19.63 45.85 1.32
C SER A 134 -19.82 44.46 1.94
N SER A 135 -20.72 43.66 1.38
CA SER A 135 -20.93 42.27 1.75
C SER A 135 -21.46 41.46 0.57
N ILE A 136 -20.94 40.25 0.41
CA ILE A 136 -21.34 39.29 -0.62
C ILE A 136 -21.66 37.96 0.03
N ASN A 137 -22.77 37.37 -0.38
CA ASN A 137 -23.12 35.98 -0.11
C ASN A 137 -23.83 35.45 -1.35
N VAL A 138 -23.15 34.59 -2.10
CA VAL A 138 -23.62 33.96 -3.33
C VAL A 138 -23.46 32.46 -3.15
N THR A 139 -24.56 31.72 -3.21
CA THR A 139 -24.60 30.28 -2.93
C THR A 139 -25.16 29.57 -4.13
N GLU A 140 -24.37 28.68 -4.70
CA GLU A 140 -24.75 27.70 -5.72
C GLU A 140 -24.39 26.29 -5.20
N ASP A 141 -24.82 25.24 -5.89
CA ASP A 141 -24.67 23.85 -5.42
C ASP A 141 -23.20 23.40 -5.27
N PHE A 142 -22.32 23.85 -6.19
CA PHE A 142 -20.91 23.45 -6.26
C PHE A 142 -19.93 24.61 -6.05
N ILE A 143 -20.42 25.79 -5.68
CA ILE A 143 -19.59 26.94 -5.34
C ILE A 143 -20.32 27.88 -4.37
N HIS A 144 -19.68 28.21 -3.24
CA HIS A 144 -20.23 29.16 -2.26
C HIS A 144 -19.21 30.27 -1.98
N MET A 145 -19.60 31.51 -2.24
CA MET A 145 -18.78 32.70 -2.01
C MET A 145 -19.37 33.55 -0.88
N LYS A 146 -18.53 33.91 0.08
CA LYS A 146 -18.85 34.87 1.14
C LYS A 146 -17.77 35.94 1.20
N GLY A 147 -18.15 37.19 1.34
CA GLY A 147 -17.19 38.27 1.46
C GLY A 147 -17.73 39.49 2.18
N PHE A 148 -16.80 40.32 2.65
CA PHE A 148 -17.11 41.60 3.27
C PHE A 148 -15.89 42.53 3.26
N THR A 149 -16.15 43.83 3.44
CA THR A 149 -15.09 44.84 3.51
C THR A 149 -14.52 44.95 4.92
N ILE A 150 -13.19 44.85 5.05
CA ILE A 150 -12.49 45.01 6.32
C ILE A 150 -12.48 46.47 6.75
N THR A 151 -12.90 46.73 7.98
CA THR A 151 -12.79 48.03 8.67
C THR A 151 -11.87 47.91 9.88
N LYS A 152 -11.29 49.04 10.34
CA LYS A 152 -10.33 49.11 11.47
C LYS A 152 -10.83 48.51 12.80
N GLN A 153 -12.12 48.23 12.93
CA GLN A 153 -12.73 47.71 14.16
C GLN A 153 -12.85 46.18 14.19
N ILE A 154 -12.71 45.52 13.04
CA ILE A 154 -12.87 44.07 12.92
C ILE A 154 -11.58 43.39 13.36
N LYS A 155 -11.65 42.61 14.45
CA LYS A 155 -10.48 41.92 15.01
C LYS A 155 -10.34 40.47 14.53
N ASN A 156 -11.44 39.81 14.17
CA ASN A 156 -11.47 38.46 13.64
C ASN A 156 -12.50 38.38 12.51
N ILE A 157 -12.20 37.58 11.51
CA ILE A 157 -13.03 37.35 10.32
C ILE A 157 -13.19 35.85 10.19
N ASP A 158 -14.42 35.37 10.36
CA ASP A 158 -14.75 33.95 10.29
C ASP A 158 -15.79 33.73 9.18
N PHE A 159 -15.44 32.87 8.23
CA PHE A 159 -16.35 32.40 7.19
C PHE A 159 -16.67 30.93 7.42
N ASN A 160 -17.96 30.60 7.55
CA ASN A 160 -18.43 29.22 7.71
C ASN A 160 -19.18 28.78 6.46
N PHE A 161 -18.92 27.57 5.99
CA PHE A 161 -19.51 26.97 4.81
C PHE A 161 -20.16 25.64 5.19
N SER A 162 -21.34 25.40 4.62
CA SER A 162 -22.00 24.09 4.60
C SER A 162 -22.52 23.89 3.18
N MET A 163 -22.13 22.77 2.56
CA MET A 163 -22.52 22.40 1.20
C MET A 163 -22.69 20.89 1.12
N TRP A 164 -23.49 20.44 0.17
CA TRP A 164 -23.76 19.03 -0.06
C TRP A 164 -22.84 18.49 -1.15
N SER A 165 -22.27 17.31 -0.92
CA SER A 165 -21.56 16.54 -1.96
C SER A 165 -21.87 15.06 -1.77
N ASN A 166 -22.23 14.35 -2.85
CA ASN A 166 -22.57 12.92 -2.85
C ASN A 166 -23.45 12.46 -1.67
N SER A 167 -24.52 13.21 -1.35
CA SER A 167 -25.47 12.92 -0.25
C SER A 167 -24.92 13.10 1.19
N THR A 168 -23.74 13.69 1.34
CA THR A 168 -23.16 14.08 2.64
C THR A 168 -23.03 15.58 2.77
N GLU A 169 -23.46 16.13 3.91
CA GLU A 169 -23.20 17.52 4.26
C GLU A 169 -21.76 17.65 4.72
N LEU A 170 -21.00 18.49 4.00
CA LEU A 170 -19.64 18.83 4.32
C LEU A 170 -19.62 20.26 4.88
N THR A 171 -18.81 20.47 5.90
CA THR A 171 -18.64 21.76 6.57
C THR A 171 -17.18 22.19 6.55
N GLY A 172 -16.97 23.51 6.47
CA GLY A 172 -15.64 24.08 6.54
C GLY A 172 -15.69 25.52 7.04
N SER A 173 -14.63 25.96 7.70
CA SER A 173 -14.50 27.35 8.14
C SER A 173 -13.10 27.89 7.86
N VAL A 174 -13.02 29.18 7.56
CA VAL A 174 -11.75 29.90 7.42
C VAL A 174 -11.77 31.17 8.26
N SER A 175 -10.71 31.34 9.04
CA SER A 175 -10.48 32.48 9.90
C SER A 175 -9.20 33.20 9.52
N VAL A 176 -9.27 34.52 9.35
CA VAL A 176 -8.07 35.36 9.14
C VAL A 176 -7.47 35.71 10.50
N LEU A 177 -6.21 35.36 10.73
CA LEU A 177 -5.53 35.59 12.01
C LEU A 177 -5.11 37.06 12.18
N LYS A 178 -5.11 37.54 13.43
CA LYS A 178 -4.89 38.94 13.82
C LYS A 178 -3.60 39.55 13.26
N ASP A 179 -2.53 38.76 13.17
CA ASP A 179 -1.22 39.23 12.70
C ASP A 179 -1.25 39.67 11.22
N ALA A 180 -2.26 39.27 10.45
CA ALA A 180 -2.45 39.67 9.05
C ALA A 180 -3.07 41.06 8.87
N PHE A 181 -3.68 41.64 9.91
CA PHE A 181 -4.42 42.90 9.80
C PHE A 181 -3.51 44.14 9.83
N GLU A 182 -2.25 43.99 10.25
CA GLU A 182 -1.29 45.10 10.28
C GLU A 182 -0.73 45.46 8.89
N THR A 183 -0.76 44.51 7.94
CA THR A 183 -0.25 44.68 6.57
C THR A 183 -1.36 45.00 5.55
N LEU A 184 -2.62 44.90 5.96
CA LEU A 184 -3.79 45.10 5.10
C LEU A 184 -4.17 46.58 5.01
N PRO A 185 -4.41 47.11 3.81
CA PRO A 185 -4.86 48.48 3.66
C PRO A 185 -6.32 48.64 4.15
N ILE A 186 -6.75 49.88 4.45
CA ILE A 186 -8.05 50.17 5.10
C ILE A 186 -9.18 50.19 4.05
N ASN A 187 -10.31 49.51 4.33
CA ASN A 187 -11.50 49.37 3.45
C ASN A 187 -11.29 48.47 2.23
N PHE A 188 -10.86 47.22 2.43
CA PHE A 188 -10.64 46.28 1.33
C PHE A 188 -11.58 45.07 1.42
N PRO A 189 -12.13 44.62 0.27
CA PRO A 189 -12.97 43.44 0.20
C PRO A 189 -12.14 42.19 0.46
N VAL A 190 -12.72 41.24 1.20
CA VAL A 190 -12.17 39.92 1.40
C VAL A 190 -13.25 38.92 1.06
N VAL A 191 -12.92 37.96 0.20
CA VAL A 191 -13.87 36.95 -0.26
C VAL A 191 -13.28 35.56 -0.06
N ALA A 192 -13.99 34.72 0.68
CA ALA A 192 -13.72 33.30 0.83
C ALA A 192 -14.66 32.50 -0.06
N ILE A 193 -14.13 31.47 -0.72
CA ILE A 193 -14.85 30.64 -1.68
C ILE A 193 -14.67 29.18 -1.29
N ALA A 194 -15.76 28.42 -1.19
CA ALA A 194 -15.73 26.99 -0.91
C ALA A 194 -16.20 26.19 -2.13
N TYR A 195 -15.49 25.09 -2.39
CA TYR A 195 -15.77 24.17 -3.49
C TYR A 195 -15.83 22.72 -2.96
N PRO A 196 -16.95 21.99 -3.16
CA PRO A 196 -17.06 20.57 -2.85
C PRO A 196 -16.32 19.66 -3.84
N THR A 197 -16.24 20.04 -5.12
CA THR A 197 -15.90 19.12 -6.22
C THR A 197 -14.60 19.45 -6.95
N ILE A 198 -14.14 20.71 -6.92
CA ILE A 198 -12.96 21.16 -7.69
C ILE A 198 -11.69 20.41 -7.31
N GLY A 199 -11.62 19.88 -6.08
CA GLY A 199 -10.52 19.04 -5.64
C GLY A 199 -10.32 17.83 -6.56
N GLU A 200 -11.39 17.10 -6.87
CA GLU A 200 -11.33 15.92 -7.74
C GLU A 200 -10.91 16.29 -9.17
N ILE A 201 -11.33 17.47 -9.65
CA ILE A 201 -10.94 18.03 -10.95
C ILE A 201 -9.45 18.39 -11.01
N LEU A 202 -8.87 18.88 -9.90
CA LEU A 202 -7.45 19.23 -9.79
C LEU A 202 -6.55 18.00 -9.54
N SER A 203 -7.11 16.90 -9.04
CA SER A 203 -6.39 15.75 -8.48
C SER A 203 -6.02 14.64 -9.48
N ASN A 204 -6.15 14.86 -10.80
CA ASN A 204 -6.05 13.81 -11.82
C ASN A 204 -4.65 13.15 -12.00
N GLN A 205 -3.70 13.34 -11.07
CA GLN A 205 -2.36 12.73 -11.10
C GLN A 205 -1.83 12.22 -9.75
N LEU A 206 -2.60 12.25 -8.67
CA LEU A 206 -2.16 11.64 -7.41
C LEU A 206 -2.43 10.13 -7.45
N GLN A 207 -1.45 9.34 -7.90
CA GLN A 207 -1.43 7.90 -7.61
C GLN A 207 -1.43 7.74 -6.09
N ASN A 208 -2.55 7.28 -5.55
CA ASN A 208 -2.75 6.89 -4.14
C ASN A 208 -2.92 8.01 -3.10
N ILE A 209 -3.31 9.24 -3.44
CA ILE A 209 -3.72 10.25 -2.45
C ILE A 209 -4.93 11.02 -2.95
N SER A 210 -6.05 10.99 -2.21
CA SER A 210 -7.29 11.70 -2.56
C SER A 210 -7.51 12.89 -1.62
N LEU A 211 -8.04 13.99 -2.16
CA LEU A 211 -8.52 15.10 -1.32
C LEU A 211 -9.70 14.63 -0.46
N ASN A 212 -9.64 14.94 0.83
CA ASN A 212 -10.58 14.42 1.83
C ASN A 212 -11.37 15.55 2.53
N GLY A 213 -11.62 16.64 1.82
CA GLY A 213 -12.39 17.78 2.32
C GLY A 213 -12.64 18.81 1.22
N PHE A 214 -13.25 19.93 1.61
CA PHE A 214 -13.44 21.05 0.70
C PHE A 214 -12.12 21.63 0.22
N VAL A 215 -12.16 22.24 -0.97
CA VAL A 215 -11.18 23.26 -1.33
C VAL A 215 -11.75 24.60 -0.89
N ILE A 216 -11.02 25.30 -0.02
CA ILE A 216 -11.36 26.67 0.39
C ILE A 216 -10.31 27.61 -0.18
N SER A 217 -10.76 28.58 -0.96
CA SER A 217 -9.94 29.62 -1.55
C SER A 217 -10.17 30.97 -0.89
N MET A 218 -9.12 31.77 -0.87
CA MET A 218 -9.13 33.09 -0.26
C MET A 218 -8.66 34.15 -1.27
N ALA A 219 -9.58 35.01 -1.69
CA ALA A 219 -9.30 36.19 -2.48
C ALA A 219 -9.01 37.37 -1.54
N LEU A 220 -7.72 37.64 -1.35
CA LEU A 220 -7.21 38.66 -0.46
C LEU A 220 -6.08 39.43 -1.15
N LYS A 221 -6.17 40.77 -1.14
CA LYS A 221 -5.18 41.66 -1.76
C LYS A 221 -3.88 41.85 -0.94
N ALA A 222 -3.69 41.07 0.13
CA ALA A 222 -2.47 41.06 0.92
C ALA A 222 -1.35 40.32 0.19
N ASN A 223 -0.10 40.75 0.43
CA ASN A 223 1.07 40.02 -0.05
C ASN A 223 1.30 38.72 0.73
N SER A 224 0.99 38.71 2.03
CA SER A 224 1.01 37.52 2.88
C SER A 224 0.03 37.66 4.03
N SER A 225 -0.66 36.56 4.39
CA SER A 225 -1.52 36.51 5.57
C SER A 225 -1.58 35.09 6.15
N LYS A 226 -1.83 34.98 7.44
CA LYS A 226 -2.01 33.68 8.11
C LYS A 226 -3.49 33.35 8.22
N LEU A 227 -3.85 32.15 7.77
CA LEU A 227 -5.20 31.63 7.80
C LEU A 227 -5.28 30.44 8.76
N SER A 228 -6.39 30.33 9.47
CA SER A 228 -6.77 29.13 10.23
C SER A 228 -7.98 28.52 9.54
N LEU A 229 -7.81 27.35 8.94
CA LEU A 229 -8.87 26.65 8.19
C LEU A 229 -9.26 25.38 8.94
N THR A 230 -10.56 25.13 9.09
CA THR A 230 -11.07 23.87 9.63
C THR A 230 -11.91 23.19 8.57
N PHE A 231 -11.61 21.92 8.30
CA PHE A 231 -12.27 21.10 7.30
C PHE A 231 -12.93 19.90 7.98
N GLN A 232 -14.16 19.59 7.59
CA GLN A 232 -14.75 18.29 7.86
C GLN A 232 -14.20 17.25 6.88
N LYS A 233 -13.83 16.08 7.41
CA LYS A 233 -13.32 14.96 6.62
C LYS A 233 -14.46 14.31 5.86
N LYS A 234 -14.35 14.18 4.54
CA LYS A 234 -15.31 13.45 3.67
C LYS A 234 -15.37 11.97 4.08
N THR A 235 -14.21 11.38 4.30
CA THR A 235 -14.00 10.05 4.88
C THR A 235 -13.51 10.23 6.32
N LYS A 236 -14.40 9.94 7.28
CA LYS A 236 -14.10 10.04 8.72
C LYS A 236 -13.08 8.99 9.12
N SER A 237 -11.97 9.43 9.72
CA SER A 237 -10.84 8.56 10.05
C SER A 237 -9.92 9.20 11.07
N LYS A 238 -9.24 8.38 11.87
CA LYS A 238 -8.10 8.79 12.70
C LYS A 238 -6.78 8.87 11.91
N ALA A 239 -6.76 8.46 10.64
CA ALA A 239 -5.58 8.57 9.78
C ALA A 239 -5.13 10.02 9.65
N ASN A 240 -3.81 10.22 9.59
CA ASN A 240 -3.18 11.54 9.51
C ASN A 240 -3.61 12.26 8.22
N ALA A 241 -4.48 13.26 8.35
CA ALA A 241 -4.73 14.19 7.27
C ALA A 241 -3.51 15.09 7.07
N GLN A 242 -3.22 15.45 5.82
CA GLN A 242 -2.17 16.39 5.50
C GLN A 242 -2.77 17.70 4.97
N CYS A 243 -2.46 18.81 5.63
CA CYS A 243 -2.86 20.13 5.16
C CYS A 243 -2.02 20.53 3.93
N VAL A 244 -2.69 21.00 2.88
CA VAL A 244 -2.03 21.40 1.63
C VAL A 244 -2.59 22.70 1.06
N GLY A 245 -1.74 23.41 0.32
CA GLY A 245 -2.10 24.51 -0.55
C GLY A 245 -1.85 24.16 -2.01
N TRP A 246 -2.73 24.61 -2.90
CA TRP A 246 -2.55 24.47 -4.34
C TRP A 246 -1.53 25.48 -4.84
N ASP A 247 -0.47 24.97 -5.47
CA ASP A 247 0.57 25.77 -6.11
C ASP A 247 0.14 26.18 -7.51
N MET A 248 -0.10 27.48 -7.72
CA MET A 248 -0.53 27.99 -9.02
C MET A 248 0.54 27.90 -10.12
N GLU A 249 1.83 27.91 -9.74
CA GLU A 249 2.96 27.88 -10.70
C GLU A 249 3.25 26.44 -11.14
N GLU A 250 3.37 25.54 -10.17
CA GLU A 250 3.69 24.13 -10.41
C GLU A 250 2.44 23.28 -10.71
N LYS A 251 1.25 23.84 -10.48
CA LYS A 251 -0.06 23.20 -10.66
C LYS A 251 -0.14 21.87 -9.90
N ASN A 252 0.26 21.91 -8.63
CA ASN A 252 0.32 20.75 -7.77
C ASN A 252 -0.01 21.11 -6.31
N TRP A 253 -0.48 20.14 -5.53
CA TRP A 253 -0.70 20.30 -4.10
C TRP A 253 0.63 20.24 -3.34
N ARG A 254 0.90 21.25 -2.49
CA ARG A 254 2.09 21.34 -1.66
C ARG A 254 1.72 21.45 -0.19
N SER A 255 2.46 20.75 0.67
CA SER A 255 2.30 20.82 2.13
C SER A 255 3.07 21.98 2.75
N ALA A 256 4.15 22.44 2.12
CA ALA A 256 5.01 23.53 2.61
C ALA A 256 4.27 24.81 3.10
N PRO A 257 3.21 25.32 2.43
CA PRO A 257 2.52 26.53 2.88
C PRO A 257 1.57 26.29 4.08
N CYS A 258 1.42 25.05 4.55
CA CYS A 258 0.43 24.69 5.56
C CYS A 258 1.01 23.78 6.65
N SER A 259 0.49 23.93 7.86
CA SER A 259 0.81 23.06 9.00
C SER A 259 -0.47 22.57 9.69
N MET A 260 -0.47 21.32 10.15
CA MET A 260 -1.57 20.80 10.94
C MET A 260 -1.53 21.41 12.33
N TYR A 261 -2.65 22.00 12.77
CA TYR A 261 -2.78 22.57 14.11
C TYR A 261 -3.53 21.65 15.07
N LYS A 262 -4.65 21.07 14.61
CA LYS A 262 -5.45 20.14 15.41
C LYS A 262 -6.17 19.15 14.51
N GLU A 263 -6.15 17.89 14.89
CA GLU A 263 -6.86 16.83 14.19
C GLU A 263 -7.82 16.09 15.14
N SER A 264 -8.97 15.71 14.61
CA SER A 264 -10.00 14.90 15.23
C SER A 264 -10.42 13.78 14.25
N TYR A 265 -11.29 12.88 14.70
CA TYR A 265 -11.87 11.82 13.89
C TYR A 265 -12.62 12.34 12.66
N ASP A 266 -13.26 13.49 12.78
CA ASP A 266 -14.17 14.08 11.82
C ASP A 266 -13.71 15.44 11.26
N THR A 267 -12.80 16.12 11.96
CA THR A 267 -12.32 17.46 11.56
C THR A 267 -10.81 17.56 11.55
N ALA A 268 -10.25 18.34 10.63
CA ALA A 268 -8.85 18.76 10.61
C ALA A 268 -8.74 20.28 10.56
N THR A 269 -7.90 20.86 11.42
CA THR A 269 -7.64 22.30 11.49
C THR A 269 -6.20 22.58 11.07
N CYS A 270 -6.06 23.37 10.01
CA CYS A 270 -4.82 23.74 9.36
C CYS A 270 -4.49 25.22 9.60
N ARG A 271 -3.20 25.52 9.76
CA ARG A 271 -2.67 26.89 9.69
C ARG A 271 -1.90 27.03 8.41
N CYS A 272 -2.34 27.92 7.53
CA CYS A 272 -1.75 28.11 6.22
C CYS A 272 -1.33 29.56 5.99
N ASP A 273 -0.23 29.72 5.26
CA ASP A 273 0.25 31.01 4.80
C ASP A 273 -0.31 31.30 3.40
N HIS A 274 -1.20 32.28 3.32
CA HIS A 274 -1.74 32.79 2.08
C HIS A 274 -0.73 33.70 1.38
N SER A 275 -0.63 33.54 0.06
CA SER A 275 0.20 34.35 -0.83
C SER A 275 -0.37 34.32 -2.25
N LYS A 276 0.19 35.11 -3.18
CA LYS A 276 -0.23 35.06 -4.60
C LYS A 276 -0.03 33.68 -5.26
N ARG A 277 0.94 32.89 -4.79
CA ARG A 277 1.22 31.52 -5.28
C ARG A 277 0.27 30.49 -4.66
N PHE A 278 -0.16 30.69 -3.41
CA PHE A 278 -1.01 29.78 -2.65
C PHE A 278 -2.27 30.50 -2.16
N THR A 279 -3.36 30.34 -2.92
CA THR A 279 -4.66 30.99 -2.63
C THR A 279 -5.74 30.00 -2.22
N SER A 280 -5.51 28.69 -2.43
CA SER A 280 -6.52 27.64 -2.27
C SER A 280 -5.96 26.50 -1.44
N PHE A 281 -6.74 26.01 -0.49
CA PHE A 281 -6.29 25.10 0.56
C PHE A 281 -7.25 23.95 0.76
N SER A 282 -6.73 22.80 1.16
CA SER A 282 -7.52 21.61 1.45
C SER A 282 -6.75 20.62 2.34
N ILE A 283 -7.32 19.44 2.54
CA ILE A 283 -6.72 18.31 3.23
C ILE A 283 -6.61 17.10 2.31
N LEU A 284 -5.42 16.53 2.24
CA LEU A 284 -5.18 15.24 1.58
C LEU A 284 -5.31 14.11 2.60
N MET A 285 -5.82 12.97 2.15
CA MET A 285 -5.74 11.72 2.87
C MET A 285 -5.35 10.61 1.90
N SER A 286 -4.42 9.75 2.31
CA SER A 286 -4.14 8.53 1.56
C SER A 286 -5.37 7.59 1.66
N PRO A 287 -5.86 7.00 0.55
CA PRO A 287 -6.98 6.08 0.56
C PRO A 287 -6.64 4.75 1.25
N ILE A 288 -5.37 4.47 1.54
CA ILE A 288 -4.95 3.21 2.16
C ILE A 288 -3.77 3.44 3.11
N THR A 289 -4.06 3.96 4.30
CA THR A 289 -3.30 3.60 5.50
C THR A 289 -4.24 3.70 6.70
N MET A 290 -5.16 2.73 6.80
CA MET A 290 -5.24 2.08 8.10
C MET A 290 -3.90 1.35 8.23
N GLU A 291 -2.87 2.04 8.74
CA GLU A 291 -2.03 1.36 9.72
C GLU A 291 -3.02 0.91 10.76
N ASP A 292 -3.54 -0.31 10.58
CA ASP A 292 -4.34 -0.94 11.59
C ASP A 292 -3.37 -1.12 12.75
N GLU A 293 -3.42 -0.19 13.73
CA GLU A 293 -2.61 -0.25 14.93
C GLU A 293 -2.72 -1.66 15.54
N ALA A 294 -3.86 -2.33 15.39
CA ALA A 294 -4.02 -3.72 15.81
C ALA A 294 -3.16 -4.68 14.98
N LEU A 295 -3.07 -4.54 13.66
CA LEU A 295 -2.20 -5.40 12.83
C LEU A 295 -0.72 -5.16 13.10
N ASN A 296 -0.31 -3.90 13.30
CA ASN A 296 1.06 -3.56 13.71
C ASN A 296 1.38 -4.10 15.11
N TYR A 297 0.44 -3.96 16.06
CA TYR A 297 0.56 -4.49 17.41
C TYR A 297 0.63 -6.03 17.42
N ILE A 298 -0.24 -6.70 16.67
CA ILE A 298 -0.26 -8.16 16.52
C ILE A 298 1.04 -8.63 15.87
N SER A 299 1.55 -7.92 14.85
CA SER A 299 2.83 -8.26 14.21
C SER A 299 3.98 -8.15 15.21
N PHE A 300 4.09 -7.05 15.95
CA PHE A 300 5.18 -6.83 16.90
C PHE A 300 5.17 -7.83 18.07
N VAL A 301 4.01 -8.00 18.70
CA VAL A 301 3.83 -8.98 19.78
C VAL A 301 4.04 -10.41 19.25
N GLY A 302 3.53 -10.70 18.06
CA GLY A 302 3.66 -11.98 17.40
C GLY A 302 5.11 -12.38 17.10
N ILE A 303 5.89 -11.48 16.50
CA ILE A 303 7.33 -11.67 16.26
C ILE A 303 8.05 -11.91 17.59
N GLY A 304 7.72 -11.14 18.63
CA GLY A 304 8.27 -11.34 19.97
C GLY A 304 8.02 -12.76 20.52
N ILE A 305 6.79 -13.24 20.42
CA ILE A 305 6.40 -14.61 20.83
C ILE A 305 7.15 -15.67 20.00
N SER A 306 7.25 -15.47 18.68
CA SER A 306 7.99 -16.35 17.78
C SER A 306 9.45 -16.47 18.19
N ILE A 307 10.15 -15.33 18.34
CA ILE A 307 11.55 -15.26 18.75
C ILE A 307 11.77 -15.94 20.11
N CYS A 308 10.94 -15.63 21.13
CA CYS A 308 11.05 -16.26 22.44
C CYS A 308 10.87 -17.79 22.37
N SER A 309 9.94 -18.26 21.54
CA SER A 309 9.70 -19.70 21.34
C SER A 309 10.88 -20.39 20.65
N LEU A 310 11.45 -19.75 19.62
CA LEU A 310 12.62 -20.27 18.90
C LEU A 310 13.87 -20.32 19.79
N MET A 311 14.11 -19.27 20.57
CA MET A 311 15.20 -19.24 21.55
C MET A 311 15.05 -20.37 22.59
N SER A 312 13.82 -20.60 23.07
CA SER A 312 13.53 -21.71 23.97
C SER A 312 13.77 -23.07 23.30
N SER A 313 13.37 -23.23 22.04
CA SER A 313 13.58 -24.44 21.25
C SER A 313 15.08 -24.75 21.10
N LEU A 314 15.88 -23.75 20.74
CA LEU A 314 17.33 -23.88 20.60
C LEU A 314 18.01 -24.18 21.94
N ALA A 315 17.56 -23.56 23.02
CA ALA A 315 18.06 -23.84 24.36
C ALA A 315 17.80 -25.30 24.78
N ILE A 316 16.57 -25.81 24.56
CA ILE A 316 16.22 -27.21 24.88
C ILE A 316 17.05 -28.17 24.05
N GLU A 317 17.13 -27.97 22.73
CA GLU A 317 17.92 -28.81 21.82
C GLU A 317 19.41 -28.79 22.19
N GLY A 318 19.96 -27.62 22.53
CA GLY A 318 21.36 -27.47 22.94
C GLY A 318 21.68 -28.17 24.27
N LEU A 319 20.83 -27.99 25.29
CA LEU A 319 21.01 -28.62 26.61
C LEU A 319 20.88 -30.14 26.53
N LEU A 320 19.94 -30.64 25.72
CA LEU A 320 19.65 -32.06 25.60
C LEU A 320 20.42 -32.75 24.47
N TRP A 321 21.25 -32.02 23.72
CA TRP A 321 21.93 -32.49 22.51
C TRP A 321 22.63 -33.85 22.72
N GLY A 322 23.47 -33.95 23.76
CA GLY A 322 24.22 -35.18 24.06
C GLY A 322 23.34 -36.38 24.46
N HIS A 323 22.11 -36.14 24.93
CA HIS A 323 21.18 -37.18 25.36
C HIS A 323 20.28 -37.68 24.22
N ILE A 324 19.85 -36.78 23.33
CA ILE A 324 18.90 -37.08 22.25
C ILE A 324 19.60 -37.49 20.95
N THR A 325 20.86 -37.12 20.72
CA THR A 325 21.60 -37.40 19.48
C THR A 325 22.41 -38.71 19.51
N LYS A 326 21.94 -39.72 20.25
CA LYS A 326 22.63 -41.01 20.42
C LYS A 326 22.75 -41.84 19.14
N THR A 327 21.78 -41.71 18.23
CA THR A 327 21.78 -42.42 16.94
C THR A 327 22.04 -41.46 15.79
N GLU A 328 22.60 -41.96 14.69
CA GLU A 328 22.83 -41.16 13.49
C GLU A 328 21.53 -40.52 12.95
N ILE A 329 20.42 -41.26 13.03
CA ILE A 329 19.09 -40.80 12.60
C ILE A 329 18.62 -39.64 13.47
N SER A 330 18.71 -39.80 14.79
CA SER A 330 18.30 -38.75 15.73
C SER A 330 19.18 -37.51 15.58
N TYR A 331 20.50 -37.70 15.42
CA TYR A 331 21.45 -36.62 15.18
C TYR A 331 21.06 -35.79 13.95
N MET A 332 20.81 -36.41 12.80
CA MET A 332 20.46 -35.67 11.58
C MET A 332 19.11 -34.97 11.68
N ARG A 333 18.14 -35.58 12.35
CA ARG A 333 16.83 -34.98 12.63
C ARG A 333 16.94 -33.71 13.49
N HIS A 334 17.60 -33.81 14.65
CA HIS A 334 17.78 -32.67 15.56
C HIS A 334 18.65 -31.58 14.91
N LEU A 335 19.64 -31.97 14.10
CA LEU A 335 20.40 -31.02 13.28
C LEU A 335 19.49 -30.24 12.32
N SER A 336 18.58 -30.90 11.60
CA SER A 336 17.63 -30.22 10.73
C SER A 336 16.69 -29.30 11.51
N ILE A 337 16.14 -29.74 12.65
CA ILE A 337 15.25 -28.93 13.49
C ILE A 337 15.98 -27.67 14.00
N VAL A 338 17.21 -27.81 14.48
CA VAL A 338 18.04 -26.68 14.91
C VAL A 338 18.28 -25.71 13.76
N ASN A 339 18.58 -26.18 12.55
CA ASN A 339 18.77 -25.30 11.40
C ASN A 339 17.48 -24.63 10.92
N ILE A 340 16.33 -25.31 11.01
CA ILE A 340 15.01 -24.70 10.76
C ILE A 340 14.77 -23.55 11.75
N ALA A 341 15.02 -23.80 13.04
CA ALA A 341 14.83 -22.80 14.10
C ALA A 341 15.81 -21.62 13.97
N ILE A 342 17.09 -21.88 13.66
CA ILE A 342 18.08 -20.82 13.41
C ILE A 342 17.70 -19.99 12.19
N SER A 343 17.28 -20.63 11.10
CA SER A 343 16.89 -19.93 9.87
C SER A 343 15.70 -19.01 10.13
N LEU A 344 14.64 -19.50 10.80
CA LEU A 344 13.50 -18.64 11.14
C LEU A 344 13.89 -17.52 12.11
N LEU A 345 14.73 -17.80 13.11
CA LEU A 345 15.16 -16.80 14.08
C LEU A 345 15.91 -15.65 13.40
N ILE A 346 16.82 -15.97 12.46
CA ILE A 346 17.55 -14.96 11.71
C ILE A 346 16.60 -14.18 10.80
N ALA A 347 15.66 -14.85 10.14
CA ALA A 347 14.65 -14.20 9.31
C ALA A 347 13.76 -13.23 10.12
N ASP A 348 13.26 -13.66 11.29
CA ASP A 348 12.45 -12.85 12.21
C ASP A 348 13.24 -11.64 12.74
N ALA A 349 14.53 -11.83 13.06
CA ALA A 349 15.40 -10.75 13.52
C ALA A 349 15.63 -9.70 12.42
N TRP A 350 15.91 -10.12 11.18
CA TRP A 350 16.05 -9.19 10.06
C TRP A 350 14.73 -8.54 9.65
N PHE A 351 13.61 -9.25 9.78
CA PHE A 351 12.28 -8.68 9.58
C PHE A 351 12.03 -7.55 10.60
N PHE A 352 12.31 -7.80 11.88
CA PHE A 352 12.24 -6.78 12.92
C PHE A 352 13.13 -5.57 12.60
N VAL A 353 14.40 -5.82 12.24
CA VAL A 353 15.32 -4.75 11.83
C VAL A 353 14.77 -3.97 10.62
N GLY A 354 14.22 -4.66 9.62
CA GLY A 354 13.60 -4.04 8.45
C GLY A 354 12.43 -3.12 8.82
N THR A 355 11.59 -3.52 9.78
CA THR A 355 10.50 -2.65 10.29
C THR A 355 11.01 -1.43 11.04
N VAL A 356 12.10 -1.55 11.81
CA VAL A 356 12.70 -0.44 12.57
C VAL A 356 13.46 0.52 11.65
N LEU A 357 14.09 0.00 10.60
CA LEU A 357 14.82 0.80 9.61
C LEU A 357 13.90 1.51 8.61
N TYR A 358 12.63 1.10 8.51
CA TYR A 358 11.68 1.74 7.62
C TYR A 358 11.46 3.21 8.02
N ARG A 359 12.01 4.11 7.20
CA ARG A 359 11.67 5.53 7.16
C ARG A 359 11.49 5.97 5.71
N PRO A 360 10.52 6.85 5.40
CA PRO A 360 10.25 7.30 4.04
C PRO A 360 11.49 7.84 3.30
N ASP A 361 12.45 8.38 4.05
CA ASP A 361 13.68 8.98 3.51
C ASP A 361 14.84 7.98 3.28
N ILE A 362 14.69 6.70 3.66
CA ILE A 362 15.79 5.70 3.78
C ILE A 362 15.52 4.41 2.95
N VAL A 363 14.42 4.37 2.18
CA VAL A 363 13.99 3.18 1.41
C VAL A 363 15.03 2.72 0.37
N GLU A 364 15.87 3.62 -0.15
CA GLU A 364 16.97 3.29 -1.08
C GLU A 364 18.33 2.99 -0.41
N SER A 365 18.37 2.77 0.92
CA SER A 365 19.63 2.47 1.60
C SER A 365 20.12 1.04 1.38
N ASP A 366 21.44 0.86 1.29
CA ASP A 366 22.11 -0.45 1.23
C ASP A 366 21.68 -1.39 2.39
N ALA A 367 21.32 -0.81 3.54
CA ALA A 367 20.85 -1.55 4.71
C ALA A 367 19.48 -2.22 4.47
N CYS A 368 18.57 -1.55 3.77
CA CYS A 368 17.24 -2.07 3.44
C CYS A 368 17.32 -3.23 2.43
N ILE A 369 18.23 -3.11 1.45
CA ILE A 369 18.54 -4.16 0.48
C ILE A 369 19.14 -5.37 1.19
N ALA A 370 20.12 -5.16 2.08
CA ALA A 370 20.75 -6.23 2.86
C ALA A 370 19.73 -6.96 3.75
N ALA A 371 18.87 -6.23 4.47
CA ALA A 371 17.82 -6.82 5.29
C ALA A 371 16.88 -7.70 4.44
N THR A 372 16.42 -7.18 3.31
CA THR A 372 15.55 -7.92 2.37
C THR A 372 16.22 -9.18 1.83
N PHE A 373 17.51 -9.12 1.52
CA PHE A 373 18.28 -10.28 1.08
C PHE A 373 18.36 -11.38 2.15
N PHE A 374 18.69 -11.03 3.40
CA PHE A 374 18.78 -12.01 4.47
C PHE A 374 17.42 -12.62 4.82
N ILE A 375 16.37 -11.80 4.86
CA ILE A 375 14.98 -12.26 4.97
C ILE A 375 14.68 -13.32 3.91
N HIS A 376 14.92 -13.00 2.63
CA HIS A 376 14.67 -13.90 1.51
C HIS A 376 15.43 -15.23 1.67
N LEU A 377 16.74 -15.14 1.93
CA LEU A 377 17.63 -16.29 2.05
C LEU A 377 17.18 -17.24 3.17
N PHE A 378 16.94 -16.71 4.36
CA PHE A 378 16.68 -17.54 5.54
C PHE A 378 15.26 -18.09 5.59
N TYR A 379 14.26 -17.34 5.13
CA TYR A 379 12.92 -17.92 4.95
C TYR A 379 12.94 -19.07 3.92
N LEU A 380 13.68 -18.91 2.82
CA LEU A 380 13.80 -19.96 1.82
C LEU A 380 14.57 -21.17 2.39
N SER A 381 15.65 -20.92 3.14
CA SER A 381 16.44 -21.95 3.82
C SER A 381 15.60 -22.79 4.78
N LEU A 382 14.67 -22.17 5.52
CA LEU A 382 13.71 -22.91 6.35
C LEU A 382 12.92 -23.95 5.56
N PHE A 383 12.42 -23.61 4.35
CA PHE A 383 11.73 -24.59 3.50
C PHE A 383 12.65 -25.71 3.02
N PHE A 384 13.87 -25.37 2.60
CA PHE A 384 14.84 -26.38 2.16
C PHE A 384 15.29 -27.31 3.28
N TRP A 385 15.43 -26.82 4.52
CA TRP A 385 15.71 -27.69 5.67
C TRP A 385 14.54 -28.60 6.04
N MET A 386 13.30 -28.14 5.85
CA MET A 386 12.13 -29.03 5.95
C MET A 386 12.13 -30.10 4.86
N LEU A 387 12.53 -29.76 3.63
CA LEU A 387 12.71 -30.73 2.55
C LEU A 387 13.81 -31.75 2.91
N VAL A 388 14.94 -31.30 3.45
CA VAL A 388 16.00 -32.19 3.94
C VAL A 388 15.44 -33.14 5.00
N LEU A 389 14.63 -32.66 5.95
CA LEU A 389 13.99 -33.51 6.95
C LEU A 389 13.07 -34.57 6.32
N ALA A 390 12.30 -34.22 5.28
CA ALA A 390 11.47 -35.16 4.53
C ALA A 390 12.32 -36.17 3.73
N LEU A 391 13.39 -35.73 3.07
CA LEU A 391 14.29 -36.62 2.33
C LEU A 391 15.05 -37.59 3.25
N LEU A 392 15.42 -37.13 4.45
CA LEU A 392 16.05 -37.97 5.47
C LEU A 392 15.11 -39.11 5.88
N ILE A 393 13.82 -38.84 6.06
CA ILE A 393 12.85 -39.87 6.43
C ILE A 393 12.59 -40.85 5.28
N SER A 394 12.49 -40.36 4.05
CA SER A 394 12.29 -41.22 2.88
C SER A 394 13.49 -42.11 2.64
N TYR A 395 14.72 -41.58 2.76
CA TYR A 395 15.94 -42.36 2.64
C TYR A 395 15.96 -43.54 3.63
N ARG A 396 15.56 -43.31 4.89
CA ARG A 396 15.53 -44.39 5.89
C ARG A 396 14.44 -45.44 5.63
N VAL A 397 13.31 -45.05 5.07
CA VAL A 397 12.19 -45.98 4.82
C VAL A 397 12.38 -46.77 3.53
N PHE A 398 12.93 -46.15 2.48
CA PHE A 398 13.05 -46.77 1.16
C PHE A 398 14.44 -47.38 0.88
N MET A 399 15.52 -46.81 1.43
CA MET A 399 16.91 -47.20 1.13
C MET A 399 17.59 -47.91 2.30
N VAL A 400 16.89 -48.85 2.94
CA VAL A 400 17.36 -49.60 4.12
C VAL A 400 18.71 -50.31 3.88
N TYR A 401 19.00 -50.72 2.64
CA TYR A 401 20.21 -51.48 2.27
C TYR A 401 21.40 -50.62 1.83
N HIS A 402 21.21 -49.32 1.57
CA HIS A 402 22.28 -48.45 1.07
C HIS A 402 22.75 -47.55 2.20
N ASN A 403 23.94 -47.78 2.75
CA ASN A 403 24.43 -47.03 3.91
C ASN A 403 25.39 -45.91 3.48
N ILE A 404 24.88 -44.68 3.38
CA ILE A 404 25.68 -43.49 3.06
C ILE A 404 26.45 -43.08 4.31
N ARG A 405 27.72 -42.68 4.15
CA ARG A 405 28.53 -42.19 5.26
C ARG A 405 27.92 -40.94 5.88
N LYS A 406 27.83 -40.89 7.22
CA LYS A 406 27.37 -39.73 8.02
C LYS A 406 27.87 -38.38 7.49
N SER A 407 29.19 -38.25 7.29
CA SER A 407 29.79 -37.00 6.81
C SER A 407 29.22 -36.57 5.46
N SER A 408 29.02 -37.51 4.53
CA SER A 408 28.46 -37.21 3.21
C SER A 408 27.00 -36.74 3.31
N LEU A 409 26.21 -37.36 4.18
CA LEU A 409 24.82 -36.95 4.43
C LEU A 409 24.74 -35.53 5.03
N ILE A 410 25.68 -35.17 5.92
CA ILE A 410 25.80 -33.81 6.46
C ILE A 410 26.13 -32.81 5.34
N TYR A 411 27.14 -33.09 4.51
CA TYR A 411 27.49 -32.19 3.40
C TYR A 411 26.31 -31.98 2.43
N ILE A 412 25.60 -33.06 2.06
CA ILE A 412 24.42 -32.98 1.19
C ILE A 412 23.31 -32.16 1.85
N ALA A 413 23.05 -32.38 3.15
CA ALA A 413 22.04 -31.64 3.90
C ALA A 413 22.34 -30.13 3.93
N PHE A 414 23.59 -29.72 4.21
CA PHE A 414 23.97 -28.31 4.20
C PHE A 414 23.96 -27.69 2.79
N ALA A 415 24.36 -28.46 1.77
CA ALA A 415 24.32 -28.01 0.38
C ALA A 415 22.88 -27.73 -0.09
N ILE A 416 21.93 -28.61 0.24
CA ILE A 416 20.51 -28.41 -0.08
C ILE A 416 19.90 -27.32 0.80
N GLY A 417 20.16 -27.37 2.12
CA GLY A 417 19.54 -26.52 3.13
C GLY A 417 19.92 -25.04 3.07
N TYR A 418 21.15 -24.71 2.65
CA TYR A 418 21.61 -23.32 2.51
C TYR A 418 22.12 -22.98 1.11
N GLY A 419 22.77 -23.91 0.43
CA GLY A 419 23.37 -23.66 -0.90
C GLY A 419 22.32 -23.35 -1.96
N CYS A 420 21.27 -24.17 -2.09
CA CYS A 420 20.17 -23.91 -3.03
C CYS A 420 19.46 -22.56 -2.75
N PRO A 421 19.03 -22.24 -1.50
CA PRO A 421 18.51 -20.93 -1.16
C PRO A 421 19.44 -19.75 -1.50
N LEU A 422 20.74 -19.90 -1.26
CA LEU A 422 21.74 -18.87 -1.56
C LEU A 422 21.81 -18.58 -3.06
N ILE A 423 21.81 -19.61 -3.89
CA ILE A 423 21.82 -19.46 -5.34
C ILE A 423 20.55 -18.75 -5.83
N ILE A 424 19.37 -19.16 -5.35
CA ILE A 424 18.09 -18.56 -5.74
C ILE A 424 18.04 -17.08 -5.33
N SER A 425 18.37 -16.78 -4.07
CA SER A 425 18.35 -15.41 -3.55
C SER A 425 19.35 -14.50 -4.25
N ALA A 426 20.59 -14.97 -4.48
CA ALA A 426 21.62 -14.22 -5.20
C ALA A 426 21.23 -13.92 -6.66
N ILE A 427 20.71 -14.92 -7.39
CA ILE A 427 20.23 -14.71 -8.77
C ILE A 427 19.11 -13.67 -8.80
N THR A 428 18.19 -13.71 -7.82
CA THR A 428 17.07 -12.76 -7.74
C THR A 428 17.56 -11.33 -7.53
N VAL A 429 18.52 -11.11 -6.63
CA VAL A 429 19.14 -9.79 -6.40
C VAL A 429 19.87 -9.30 -7.66
N VAL A 430 20.70 -10.14 -8.27
CA VAL A 430 21.46 -9.75 -9.47
C VAL A 430 20.51 -9.40 -10.62
N ALA A 431 19.48 -10.21 -10.87
CA ALA A 431 18.53 -10.02 -11.96
C ALA A 431 17.65 -8.78 -11.82
N THR A 432 17.41 -8.32 -10.59
CA THR A 432 16.60 -7.13 -10.29
C THR A 432 17.43 -5.86 -10.33
N ILE A 433 18.65 -5.87 -9.79
CA ILE A 433 19.56 -4.71 -9.84
C ILE A 433 20.01 -4.38 -11.28
N THR A 434 20.14 -5.37 -12.16
CA THR A 434 20.56 -5.13 -13.56
C THR A 434 19.45 -4.60 -14.48
N GLN A 435 18.17 -4.62 -14.06
CA GLN A 435 17.07 -4.14 -14.88
C GLN A 435 16.61 -2.75 -14.43
N PRO A 436 16.71 -1.71 -15.29
CA PRO A 436 16.16 -0.40 -14.95
C PRO A 436 14.64 -0.51 -14.74
N ASN A 437 14.12 0.17 -13.72
CA ASN A 437 12.70 0.20 -13.31
C ASN A 437 12.15 -1.10 -12.67
N LYS A 438 12.98 -1.98 -12.13
CA LYS A 438 12.51 -3.16 -11.37
C LYS A 438 13.19 -3.29 -10.00
N PRO A 439 12.82 -2.45 -9.02
CA PRO A 439 13.44 -2.48 -7.72
C PRO A 439 13.24 -3.84 -7.03
N TYR A 440 14.31 -4.36 -6.42
CA TYR A 440 14.28 -5.58 -5.59
C TYR A 440 13.43 -5.38 -4.33
N VAL A 441 13.42 -4.14 -3.82
CA VAL A 441 12.74 -3.69 -2.61
C VAL A 441 11.44 -2.99 -2.95
N ARG A 442 10.44 -3.11 -2.08
CA ARG A 442 9.13 -2.44 -2.18
C ARG A 442 9.23 -0.97 -1.76
N GLU A 443 8.48 -0.07 -2.39
CA GLU A 443 8.56 1.38 -2.09
C GLU A 443 8.02 1.75 -0.68
N ASP A 444 7.22 0.88 -0.08
CA ASP A 444 6.55 1.04 1.22
C ASP A 444 7.14 0.13 2.32
N GLY A 445 8.34 -0.46 2.12
CA GLY A 445 9.02 -1.23 3.17
C GLY A 445 10.25 -2.02 2.71
N CYS A 446 11.11 -2.41 3.65
CA CYS A 446 12.27 -3.28 3.41
C CYS A 446 11.85 -4.74 3.21
N TRP A 447 11.17 -5.00 2.09
CA TRP A 447 10.62 -6.29 1.71
C TRP A 447 10.68 -6.51 0.19
N LEU A 448 10.53 -7.77 -0.26
CA LEU A 448 10.55 -8.12 -1.68
C LEU A 448 9.40 -7.43 -2.44
N ASN A 449 9.71 -6.85 -3.59
CA ASN A 449 8.74 -6.18 -4.44
C ASN A 449 7.89 -7.18 -5.25
N TRP A 450 6.59 -6.89 -5.41
CA TRP A 450 5.63 -7.69 -6.18
C TRP A 450 5.12 -6.96 -7.44
N THR A 451 4.86 -5.66 -7.34
CA THR A 451 4.17 -4.85 -8.37
C THR A 451 5.00 -4.67 -9.64
N GLU A 452 6.27 -4.28 -9.51
CA GLU A 452 7.10 -3.94 -10.68
C GLU A 452 8.05 -5.08 -11.10
N SER A 453 8.71 -5.73 -10.14
CA SER A 453 9.76 -6.71 -10.41
C SER A 453 9.31 -8.17 -10.28
N LYS A 454 8.14 -8.43 -9.69
CA LYS A 454 7.64 -9.78 -9.32
C LYS A 454 8.66 -10.61 -8.52
N ALA A 455 9.60 -9.97 -7.82
CA ALA A 455 10.69 -10.63 -7.11
C ALA A 455 10.20 -11.62 -6.04
N MET A 456 9.06 -11.33 -5.40
CA MET A 456 8.44 -12.24 -4.42
C MET A 456 8.05 -13.61 -5.02
N LEU A 457 7.80 -13.73 -6.33
CA LEU A 457 7.56 -15.04 -6.96
C LEU A 457 8.78 -15.96 -6.89
N ALA A 458 10.00 -15.41 -6.93
CA ALA A 458 11.23 -16.17 -6.81
C ALA A 458 11.37 -16.88 -5.45
N PHE A 459 10.66 -16.38 -4.44
CA PHE A 459 10.55 -17.01 -3.13
C PHE A 459 9.34 -17.97 -3.06
N VAL A 460 8.15 -17.51 -3.47
CA VAL A 460 6.91 -18.26 -3.24
C VAL A 460 6.80 -19.52 -4.09
N ILE A 461 7.26 -19.49 -5.35
CA ILE A 461 7.18 -20.66 -6.25
C ILE A 461 8.01 -21.83 -5.68
N PRO A 462 9.29 -21.66 -5.31
CA PRO A 462 10.05 -22.71 -4.63
C PRO A 462 9.40 -23.19 -3.32
N ALA A 463 8.88 -22.28 -2.50
CA ALA A 463 8.25 -22.64 -1.22
C ALA A 463 7.03 -23.55 -1.43
N LEU A 464 6.11 -23.19 -2.34
CA LEU A 464 4.93 -24.00 -2.64
C LEU A 464 5.30 -25.35 -3.28
N LEU A 465 6.33 -25.39 -4.14
CA LEU A 465 6.84 -26.64 -4.69
C LEU A 465 7.37 -27.57 -3.60
N ILE A 466 8.15 -27.04 -2.64
CA ILE A 466 8.67 -27.81 -1.51
C ILE A 466 7.54 -28.35 -0.64
N VAL A 467 6.52 -27.53 -0.36
CA VAL A 467 5.33 -27.94 0.40
C VAL A 467 4.64 -29.14 -0.28
N ALA A 468 4.45 -29.08 -1.60
CA ALA A 468 3.88 -30.18 -2.37
C ALA A 468 4.75 -31.44 -2.33
N LEU A 469 6.08 -31.30 -2.51
CA LEU A 469 7.01 -32.42 -2.47
C LEU A 469 7.04 -33.10 -1.09
N ASN A 470 7.07 -32.33 -0.01
CA ASN A 470 7.01 -32.85 1.35
C ASN A 470 5.73 -33.65 1.59
N PHE A 471 4.57 -33.17 1.09
CA PHE A 471 3.32 -33.90 1.20
C PHE A 471 3.36 -35.24 0.46
N ILE A 472 3.90 -35.26 -0.76
CA ILE A 472 4.08 -36.49 -1.55
C ILE A 472 5.00 -37.48 -0.81
N ILE A 473 6.13 -37.01 -0.28
CA ILE A 473 7.09 -37.84 0.46
C ILE A 473 6.44 -38.44 1.70
N VAL A 474 5.76 -37.62 2.51
CA VAL A 474 5.08 -38.08 3.72
C VAL A 474 4.00 -39.10 3.39
N LEU A 475 3.18 -38.86 2.36
CA LEU A 475 2.16 -39.80 1.93
C LEU A 475 2.76 -41.13 1.49
N ALA A 476 3.82 -41.11 0.68
CA ALA A 476 4.52 -42.31 0.23
C ALA A 476 5.07 -43.12 1.43
N VAL A 477 5.67 -42.45 2.41
CA VAL A 477 6.19 -43.07 3.62
C VAL A 477 5.06 -43.68 4.47
N ILE A 478 3.94 -42.97 4.66
CA ILE A 478 2.77 -43.49 5.39
C ILE A 478 2.24 -44.75 4.72
N VAL A 479 2.09 -44.76 3.39
CA VAL A 479 1.62 -45.93 2.65
C VAL A 479 2.54 -47.13 2.89
N VAL A 480 3.86 -46.94 2.88
CA VAL A 480 4.82 -48.03 3.16
C VAL A 480 4.72 -48.52 4.61
N LEU A 481 4.57 -47.61 5.59
CA LEU A 481 4.46 -47.96 7.00
C LEU A 481 3.14 -48.66 7.37
N LEU A 482 2.08 -48.46 6.57
CA LEU A 482 0.77 -49.09 6.74
C LEU A 482 0.65 -50.42 5.98
N ARG A 483 1.53 -50.72 5.02
CA ARG A 483 1.53 -52.03 4.38
C ARG A 483 1.91 -53.12 5.40
N PRO A 484 1.14 -54.21 5.51
CA PRO A 484 1.53 -55.34 6.34
C PRO A 484 2.82 -55.95 5.78
N MET A 485 3.95 -55.75 6.47
CA MET A 485 5.25 -56.26 6.04
C MET A 485 5.33 -57.78 6.29
N ILE A 486 5.45 -58.54 5.20
CA ILE A 486 5.99 -59.91 5.20
C ILE A 486 7.51 -59.75 5.16
N GLY A 487 8.16 -59.61 6.32
CA GLY A 487 9.61 -59.35 6.42
C GLY A 487 9.98 -58.43 7.58
N GLU A 488 11.24 -58.52 8.06
CA GLU A 488 11.74 -58.02 9.36
C GLU A 488 11.11 -56.72 9.86
N THR A 489 10.52 -56.80 11.06
CA THR A 489 9.92 -55.66 11.75
C THR A 489 10.96 -54.59 12.05
N PRO A 490 10.80 -53.33 11.59
CA PRO A 490 11.62 -52.23 12.10
C PRO A 490 11.47 -52.17 13.62
N ARG A 491 12.59 -52.01 14.35
CA ARG A 491 12.58 -51.95 15.82
C ARG A 491 11.54 -50.92 16.27
N THR A 492 10.73 -51.26 17.27
CA THR A 492 9.63 -50.41 17.78
C THR A 492 10.06 -48.96 18.05
N THR A 493 11.31 -48.76 18.50
CA THR A 493 11.94 -47.45 18.71
C THR A 493 12.13 -46.64 17.42
N GLU A 494 12.59 -47.25 16.32
CA GLU A 494 12.78 -46.57 15.03
C GLU A 494 11.46 -46.18 14.39
N ARG A 495 10.46 -47.07 14.47
CA ARG A 495 9.09 -46.78 14.00
C ARG A 495 8.50 -45.58 14.73
N ASN A 496 8.69 -45.49 16.05
CA ASN A 496 8.21 -44.35 16.85
C ASN A 496 8.88 -43.03 16.44
N ILE A 497 10.19 -43.04 16.18
CA ILE A 497 10.94 -41.88 15.69
C ILE A 497 10.40 -41.43 14.33
N ILE A 498 10.17 -42.37 13.40
CA ILE A 498 9.66 -42.10 12.06
C ILE A 498 8.24 -41.50 12.14
N VAL A 499 7.33 -42.08 12.92
CA VAL A 499 5.96 -41.57 13.09
C VAL A 499 5.96 -40.15 13.66
N GLN A 500 6.87 -39.85 14.59
CA GLN A 500 6.99 -38.52 15.15
C GLN A 500 7.47 -37.49 14.12
N VAL A 501 8.47 -37.83 13.30
CA VAL A 501 8.96 -36.95 12.23
C VAL A 501 7.88 -36.73 11.16
N ILE A 502 7.12 -37.77 10.79
CA ILE A 502 5.96 -37.64 9.91
C ILE A 502 4.96 -36.64 10.47
N ARG A 503 4.64 -36.73 11.76
CA ARG A 503 3.70 -35.81 12.41
C ARG A 503 4.22 -34.38 12.40
N CYS A 504 5.51 -34.17 12.65
CA CYS A 504 6.14 -32.86 12.55
C CYS A 504 6.02 -32.29 11.13
N ILE A 505 6.43 -33.04 10.10
CA ILE A 505 6.37 -32.57 8.71
C ILE A 505 4.92 -32.35 8.25
N ALA A 506 4.00 -33.27 8.56
CA ALA A 506 2.61 -33.22 8.13
C ALA A 506 1.81 -32.06 8.75
N ILE A 507 2.22 -31.57 9.92
CA ILE A 507 1.58 -30.44 10.59
C ILE A 507 2.30 -29.14 10.24
N LEU A 508 3.63 -29.12 10.32
CA LEU A 508 4.43 -27.91 10.18
C LEU A 508 4.49 -27.43 8.72
N THR A 509 4.61 -28.36 7.75
CA THR A 509 4.74 -27.98 6.33
C THR A 509 3.48 -27.29 5.79
N PRO A 510 2.24 -27.78 6.03
CA PRO A 510 1.04 -27.07 5.59
C PRO A 510 0.83 -25.74 6.29
N ILE A 511 1.15 -25.62 7.59
CA ILE A 511 1.01 -24.34 8.31
C ILE A 511 1.94 -23.29 7.69
N LEU A 512 3.19 -23.66 7.41
CA LEU A 512 4.15 -22.78 6.75
C LEU A 512 3.75 -22.50 5.30
N GLY A 513 3.30 -23.51 4.56
CA GLY A 513 2.81 -23.34 3.18
C GLY A 513 1.57 -22.45 3.07
N LEU A 514 0.59 -22.63 3.97
CA LEU A 514 -0.61 -21.80 4.05
C LEU A 514 -0.27 -20.36 4.39
N THR A 515 0.70 -20.14 5.28
CA THR A 515 1.16 -18.79 5.63
C THR A 515 1.56 -18.04 4.35
N TRP A 516 2.40 -18.63 3.51
CA TRP A 516 2.86 -17.97 2.29
C TRP A 516 1.84 -17.99 1.15
N GLY A 517 0.94 -18.97 1.11
CA GLY A 517 -0.22 -18.97 0.22
C GLY A 517 -1.17 -17.79 0.50
N PHE A 518 -1.48 -17.51 1.77
CA PHE A 518 -2.19 -16.30 2.17
C PHE A 518 -1.36 -15.04 1.96
N GLY A 519 -0.03 -15.13 2.11
CA GLY A 519 0.91 -14.08 1.74
C GLY A 519 0.69 -13.59 0.31
N ILE A 520 0.54 -14.48 -0.69
CA ILE A 520 0.16 -14.07 -2.06
C ILE A 520 -1.18 -13.34 -2.08
N ALA A 521 -2.19 -13.87 -1.38
CA ALA A 521 -3.53 -13.30 -1.36
C ALA A 521 -3.56 -11.87 -0.81
N THR A 522 -2.61 -11.48 0.05
CA THR A 522 -2.47 -10.10 0.53
C THR A 522 -1.98 -9.11 -0.53
N VAL A 523 -1.28 -9.59 -1.58
CA VAL A 523 -0.65 -8.74 -2.60
C VAL A 523 -1.47 -8.67 -3.91
N ILE A 524 -2.61 -9.34 -3.97
CA ILE A 524 -3.57 -9.21 -5.09
C ILE A 524 -4.35 -7.90 -4.90
N GLU A 525 -4.56 -7.13 -5.98
CA GLU A 525 -5.35 -5.90 -5.94
C GLU A 525 -6.75 -6.16 -5.35
N ASN A 526 -7.19 -5.29 -4.43
CA ASN A 526 -8.43 -5.43 -3.65
C ASN A 526 -8.46 -6.63 -2.68
N SER A 527 -7.32 -7.01 -2.09
CA SER A 527 -7.26 -8.05 -1.06
C SER A 527 -8.09 -7.68 0.18
N SER A 528 -8.79 -8.66 0.74
CA SER A 528 -9.57 -8.46 1.98
C SER A 528 -8.63 -8.30 3.19
N LEU A 529 -8.98 -7.39 4.11
CA LEU A 529 -8.25 -7.19 5.38
C LEU A 529 -8.06 -8.50 6.16
N ALA A 530 -9.00 -9.45 6.03
CA ALA A 530 -8.92 -10.75 6.67
C ALA A 530 -7.69 -11.56 6.26
N PHE A 531 -7.21 -11.45 5.01
CA PHE A 531 -6.00 -12.15 4.57
C PHE A 531 -4.75 -11.61 5.24
N HIS A 532 -4.68 -10.30 5.49
CA HIS A 532 -3.57 -9.70 6.25
C HIS A 532 -3.55 -10.19 7.69
N TYR A 533 -4.71 -10.25 8.37
CA TYR A 533 -4.80 -10.81 9.72
C TYR A 533 -4.38 -12.28 9.78
N ILE A 534 -4.88 -13.12 8.87
CA ILE A 534 -4.53 -14.55 8.82
C ILE A 534 -3.03 -14.71 8.57
N PHE A 535 -2.47 -13.98 7.60
CA PHE A 535 -1.04 -14.02 7.30
C PHE A 535 -0.19 -13.65 8.53
N THR A 536 -0.52 -12.53 9.18
CA THR A 536 0.23 -12.04 10.35
C THR A 536 0.11 -13.01 11.53
N ILE A 537 -1.09 -13.51 11.83
CA ILE A 537 -1.31 -14.47 12.93
C ILE A 537 -0.55 -15.77 12.67
N LEU A 538 -0.58 -16.30 11.44
CA LEU A 538 0.13 -17.51 11.10
C LEU A 538 1.65 -17.34 11.29
N ASN A 539 2.23 -16.22 10.81
CA ASN A 539 3.64 -15.89 11.04
C ASN A 539 3.97 -15.76 12.53
N ALA A 540 3.13 -15.07 13.31
CA ALA A 540 3.31 -14.88 14.76
C ALA A 540 3.46 -16.20 15.54
N PHE A 541 2.78 -17.27 15.11
CA PHE A 541 2.83 -18.58 15.77
C PHE A 541 3.82 -19.57 15.14
N GLN A 542 4.56 -19.20 14.09
CA GLN A 542 5.50 -20.14 13.43
C GLN A 542 6.58 -20.67 14.40
N GLY A 543 7.24 -19.78 15.13
CA GLY A 543 8.24 -20.18 16.14
C GLY A 543 7.65 -21.06 17.24
N PHE A 544 6.41 -20.77 17.66
CA PHE A 544 5.69 -21.58 18.63
C PHE A 544 5.40 -23.01 18.10
N PHE A 545 4.95 -23.14 16.85
CA PHE A 545 4.72 -24.43 16.23
C PHE A 545 6.01 -25.25 16.08
N ILE A 546 7.14 -24.62 15.77
CA ILE A 546 8.46 -25.29 15.75
C ILE A 546 8.83 -25.81 17.14
N LEU A 547 8.68 -24.99 18.18
CA LEU A 547 8.95 -25.42 19.57
C LEU A 547 8.10 -26.64 19.95
N VAL A 548 6.79 -26.60 19.69
CA VAL A 548 5.88 -27.68 20.07
C VAL A 548 6.13 -28.93 19.24
N PHE A 549 6.01 -28.85 17.92
CA PHE A 549 6.02 -30.04 17.04
C PHE A 549 7.43 -30.52 16.68
N GLY A 550 8.41 -29.61 16.63
CA GLY A 550 9.81 -29.93 16.37
C GLY A 550 10.51 -30.49 17.60
N THR A 551 10.35 -29.86 18.77
CA THR A 551 11.14 -30.18 19.97
C THR A 551 10.31 -30.84 21.08
N LEU A 552 9.24 -30.20 21.58
CA LEU A 552 8.52 -30.66 22.78
C LEU A 552 7.68 -31.93 22.57
N MET A 553 7.23 -32.21 21.35
CA MET A 553 6.52 -33.46 21.05
C MET A 553 7.47 -34.65 20.90
N ASP A 554 8.78 -34.45 20.99
CA ASP A 554 9.74 -35.55 21.00
C ASP A 554 9.65 -36.38 22.27
N LYS A 555 9.46 -37.69 22.10
CA LYS A 555 9.26 -38.60 23.23
C LYS A 555 10.49 -38.63 24.15
N GLN A 556 11.69 -38.63 23.58
CA GLN A 556 12.93 -38.62 24.36
C GLN A 556 13.08 -37.29 25.10
N VAL A 557 12.80 -36.17 24.42
CA VAL A 557 12.80 -34.84 25.05
C VAL A 557 11.80 -34.78 26.20
N ARG A 558 10.58 -35.27 26.03
CA ARG A 558 9.55 -35.30 27.08
C ARG A 558 9.93 -36.18 28.26
N GLU A 559 10.46 -37.37 28.01
CA GLU A 559 10.90 -38.28 29.07
C GLU A 559 12.00 -37.61 29.92
N ILE A 560 13.00 -37.00 29.26
CA ILE A 560 14.11 -36.32 29.94
C ILE A 560 13.63 -35.07 30.69
N LEU A 561 12.78 -34.24 30.08
CA LEU A 561 12.24 -33.05 30.73
C LEU A 561 11.36 -33.41 31.93
N THR A 562 10.53 -34.45 31.82
CA THR A 562 9.68 -34.89 32.94
C THR A 562 10.52 -35.37 34.11
N GLU A 563 11.61 -36.09 33.85
CA GLU A 563 12.57 -36.50 34.87
C GLU A 563 13.30 -35.30 35.49
N ALA A 564 13.69 -34.33 34.67
CA ALA A 564 14.31 -33.07 35.09
C ALA A 564 13.42 -32.25 36.05
N PHE A 565 12.14 -32.10 35.71
CA PHE A 565 11.17 -31.36 36.52
C PHE A 565 10.76 -32.11 37.80
N SER A 566 10.88 -33.44 37.80
CA SER A 566 10.54 -34.28 38.96
C SER A 566 11.71 -34.43 39.96
N SER A 567 12.94 -34.08 39.58
CA SER A 567 14.14 -34.27 40.41
C SER A 567 14.88 -32.95 40.67
N PRO A 568 14.82 -32.37 41.89
CA PRO A 568 15.56 -31.14 42.23
C PRO A 568 17.09 -31.32 42.13
N LYS A 569 17.60 -32.55 42.11
CA LYS A 569 19.03 -32.86 41.88
C LYS A 569 19.46 -32.64 40.43
N TRP A 570 18.57 -32.77 39.45
CA TRP A 570 18.92 -32.67 38.03
C TRP A 570 19.09 -31.21 37.58
N ILE A 571 18.31 -30.28 38.16
CA ILE A 571 18.50 -28.83 37.98
C ILE A 571 19.91 -28.41 38.41
N SER A 572 20.41 -28.96 39.53
CA SER A 572 21.79 -28.69 40.01
C SER A 572 22.89 -29.23 39.07
N PHE A 573 22.60 -30.29 38.32
CA PHE A 573 23.52 -30.90 37.35
C PHE A 573 23.55 -30.12 36.03
N LEU A 574 22.41 -29.59 35.56
CA LEU A 574 22.33 -28.70 34.40
C LEU A 574 23.12 -27.39 34.64
N THR A 575 23.05 -26.81 35.84
CA THR A 575 23.88 -25.65 36.21
C THR A 575 25.38 -25.95 36.22
N LYS A 576 25.79 -27.20 36.50
CA LYS A 576 27.20 -27.59 36.60
C LYS A 576 27.86 -27.85 35.23
N ASN A 577 27.07 -28.22 34.22
CA ASN A 577 27.56 -28.36 32.84
C ASN A 577 27.60 -27.04 32.07
N SER A 578 26.80 -26.04 32.46
CA SER A 578 26.85 -24.68 31.88
C SER A 578 28.17 -23.95 32.18
N SER A 579 28.91 -24.34 33.22
CA SER A 579 30.17 -23.70 33.64
C SER A 579 31.44 -24.28 33.00
N ASN A 580 31.32 -25.32 32.16
CA ASN A 580 32.45 -25.93 31.46
C ASN A 580 32.46 -25.54 29.98
N THR A 581 32.52 -24.25 29.68
CA THR A 581 33.10 -23.77 28.42
C THR A 581 34.63 -23.79 28.55
N PRO A 582 35.39 -24.39 27.61
CA PRO A 582 36.85 -24.31 27.67
C PRO A 582 37.26 -22.86 27.37
N VAL A 583 37.77 -22.18 28.40
CA VAL A 583 38.53 -20.95 28.23
C VAL A 583 39.76 -21.31 27.40
N CYS A 584 39.88 -20.78 26.18
CA CYS A 584 41.12 -20.80 25.42
C CYS A 584 42.20 -20.06 26.22
N SER A 585 43.00 -20.80 26.97
CA SER A 585 44.23 -20.30 27.58
C SER A 585 45.36 -20.37 26.55
N HIS A 586 45.89 -19.19 26.22
CA HIS A 586 47.26 -18.88 25.80
C HIS A 586 48.15 -20.03 25.29
N ILE A 587 48.62 -19.89 24.04
CA ILE A 587 49.95 -20.38 23.64
C ILE A 587 50.74 -19.16 23.16
N SER A 588 51.85 -18.95 23.84
CA SER A 588 52.99 -18.06 23.57
C SER A 588 53.56 -18.21 22.18
#